data_AF-A0A7X7I654-F1
#
_entry.id   AF-A0A7X7I654-F1
#
_cell.length_a   1.000
_cell.length_b   1.000
_cell.length_c   1.000
_cell.angle_alpha   90.00
_cell.angle_beta   90.00
_cell.angle_gamma   90.00
#
_symmetry.space_group_name_H-M   'P 1'
#
loop_
_entity.id
_entity.type
_entity.pdbx_description
1 polymer ?
#
loop_
_entity_poly.entity_id
_entity_poly.type
_entity_poly.pdbx_seq_one_letter_code
_entity_poly.pdbx_strand_id
1 'polypeptide(L)'
;MPIYKTKRNDDLRTIASIFKLPSWKYLYQINRRIIGDNPDLLPEGIDLEIPEWDSTSGDEKIREKGVSPFQYTGGLRYAYPWNPVSITLTDSDGNQIEDFQESRPFKVFSRHTGEVIIEGQIQSANEFRVLLPGDENDFEFGIKDLPLKIKGELHLYRENEQ
;
A
#
# COMPACT_ATOMS: atom_id res chain seq x y z
N MET A 1 -8.37 0.83 -6.43
CA MET A 1 -8.29 -0.65 -6.50
C MET A 1 -9.56 -1.23 -7.12
N PRO A 2 -9.46 -1.87 -8.29
CA PRO A 2 -10.59 -2.56 -8.90
C PRO A 2 -10.98 -3.82 -8.12
N ILE A 3 -12.26 -4.18 -8.15
CA ILE A 3 -12.80 -5.40 -7.56
C ILE A 3 -13.07 -6.44 -8.65
N TYR A 4 -12.63 -7.68 -8.44
CA TYR A 4 -12.90 -8.81 -9.32
C TYR A 4 -13.77 -9.85 -8.63
N LYS A 5 -14.90 -10.21 -9.24
CA LYS A 5 -15.77 -11.27 -8.74
C LYS A 5 -15.34 -12.61 -9.28
N THR A 6 -14.95 -13.51 -8.39
CA THR A 6 -14.51 -14.88 -8.71
C THR A 6 -15.62 -15.70 -9.35
N LYS A 7 -15.24 -16.53 -10.32
CA LYS A 7 -16.10 -17.44 -11.08
C LYS A 7 -15.73 -18.89 -10.77
N ARG A 8 -16.63 -19.79 -11.13
CA ARG A 8 -16.40 -21.23 -11.04
C ARG A 8 -15.13 -21.63 -11.81
N ASN A 9 -14.23 -22.35 -11.13
CA ASN A 9 -12.92 -22.79 -11.61
C ASN A 9 -11.89 -21.67 -11.84
N ASP A 10 -12.13 -20.47 -11.32
CA ASP A 10 -11.05 -19.49 -11.24
C ASP A 10 -9.96 -19.99 -10.30
N ASP A 11 -8.72 -19.65 -10.65
CA ASP A 11 -7.56 -19.84 -9.80
C ASP A 11 -6.78 -18.53 -9.68
N LEU A 12 -6.10 -18.34 -8.56
CA LEU A 12 -5.37 -17.10 -8.28
C LEU A 12 -4.26 -16.82 -9.29
N ARG A 13 -3.70 -17.85 -9.94
CA ARG A 13 -2.64 -17.71 -10.94
C ARG A 13 -3.18 -17.14 -12.23
N THR A 14 -4.33 -17.61 -12.68
CA THR A 14 -5.04 -17.12 -13.87
C THR A 14 -5.51 -15.69 -13.64
N ILE A 15 -6.12 -15.40 -12.48
CA ILE A 15 -6.54 -14.02 -12.13
C ILE A 15 -5.33 -13.08 -12.09
N ALA A 16 -4.25 -13.47 -11.40
CA ALA A 16 -3.02 -12.67 -11.36
C ALA A 16 -2.46 -12.40 -12.76
N SER A 17 -2.52 -13.36 -13.68
CA SER A 17 -2.07 -13.16 -15.06
C SER A 17 -2.96 -12.18 -15.83
N ILE A 18 -4.29 -12.23 -15.65
CA ILE A 18 -5.24 -11.31 -16.30
C ILE A 18 -4.93 -9.87 -15.90
N PHE A 19 -4.66 -9.64 -14.61
CA PHE A 19 -4.35 -8.32 -14.06
C PHE A 19 -2.85 -7.97 -14.10
N LYS A 20 -2.03 -8.76 -14.79
CA LYS A 20 -0.57 -8.58 -14.93
C LYS A 20 0.13 -8.40 -13.58
N LEU A 21 -0.37 -9.05 -12.54
CA LEU A 21 0.23 -9.04 -11.22
C LEU A 21 1.54 -9.85 -11.25
N PRO A 22 2.55 -9.47 -10.45
CA PRO A 22 3.85 -10.13 -10.44
C PRO A 22 3.76 -11.55 -9.87
N SER A 23 2.80 -11.77 -8.98
CA SER A 23 2.59 -13.05 -8.33
C SER A 23 1.15 -13.20 -7.86
N TRP A 24 0.63 -14.41 -8.00
CA TRP A 24 -0.65 -14.80 -7.39
C TRP A 24 -0.58 -14.81 -5.87
N LYS A 25 0.62 -15.01 -5.29
CA LYS A 25 0.81 -14.95 -3.83
C LYS A 25 0.52 -13.56 -3.28
N TYR A 26 0.80 -12.54 -4.07
CA TYR A 26 0.53 -11.15 -3.73
C TYR A 26 -0.98 -10.88 -3.71
N LEU A 27 -1.68 -11.34 -4.74
CA LEU A 27 -3.15 -11.33 -4.79
C LEU A 27 -3.77 -12.06 -3.59
N TYR A 28 -3.22 -13.23 -3.22
CA TYR A 28 -3.66 -13.99 -2.05
C TYR A 28 -3.46 -13.23 -0.75
N GLN A 29 -2.29 -12.63 -0.51
CA GLN A 29 -2.00 -11.95 0.76
C GLN A 29 -2.99 -10.82 1.05
N ILE A 30 -3.34 -10.03 0.03
CA ILE A 30 -4.33 -8.95 0.16
C ILE A 30 -5.71 -9.50 0.49
N ASN A 31 -6.08 -10.63 -0.13
CA ASN A 31 -7.42 -11.20 -0.01
C ASN A 31 -7.51 -12.36 1.00
N ARG A 32 -6.44 -12.61 1.78
CA ARG A 32 -6.31 -13.78 2.65
C ARG A 32 -7.46 -13.89 3.64
N ARG A 33 -7.94 -12.75 4.14
CA ARG A 33 -9.08 -12.69 5.07
C ARG A 33 -10.37 -13.27 4.48
N ILE A 34 -10.55 -13.14 3.17
CA ILE A 34 -11.76 -13.57 2.45
C ILE A 34 -11.58 -14.99 1.88
N ILE A 35 -10.37 -15.30 1.39
CA ILE A 35 -10.02 -16.61 0.81
C ILE A 35 -9.86 -17.68 1.90
N GLY A 36 -9.40 -17.30 3.09
CA GLY A 36 -9.06 -18.23 4.17
C GLY A 36 -7.61 -18.70 4.09
N ASP A 37 -7.25 -19.69 4.91
CA ASP A 37 -5.85 -20.13 5.07
C ASP A 37 -5.30 -20.95 3.90
N ASN A 38 -6.18 -21.50 3.06
CA ASN A 38 -5.78 -22.31 1.91
C ASN A 38 -6.03 -21.55 0.59
N PRO A 39 -4.98 -21.04 -0.09
CA PRO A 39 -5.12 -20.31 -1.34
C PRO A 39 -5.65 -21.15 -2.52
N ASP A 40 -5.52 -22.48 -2.46
CA ASP A 40 -6.01 -23.38 -3.50
C ASP A 40 -7.54 -23.56 -3.45
N LEU A 41 -8.16 -23.19 -2.33
CA LEU A 41 -9.60 -23.25 -2.12
C LEU A 41 -10.24 -21.89 -2.38
N LEU A 42 -10.08 -21.35 -3.59
CA LEU A 42 -10.70 -20.09 -3.97
C LEU A 42 -12.24 -20.24 -4.05
N PRO A 43 -13.02 -19.60 -3.16
CA PRO A 43 -14.48 -19.71 -3.20
C PRO A 43 -15.04 -19.02 -4.44
N GLU A 44 -16.15 -19.53 -4.98
CA GLU A 44 -16.86 -18.87 -6.09
C GLU A 44 -17.70 -17.70 -5.59
N GLY A 45 -17.73 -16.60 -6.35
CA GLY A 45 -18.62 -15.46 -6.13
C GLY A 45 -18.14 -14.47 -5.07
N ILE A 46 -16.95 -14.63 -4.51
CA ILE A 46 -16.32 -13.63 -3.62
C ILE A 46 -15.70 -12.50 -4.42
N ASP A 47 -15.72 -11.32 -3.81
CA ASP A 47 -15.10 -10.10 -4.33
C ASP A 47 -13.63 -10.03 -3.89
N LEU A 48 -12.72 -10.09 -4.85
CA LEU A 48 -11.29 -9.92 -4.64
C LEU A 48 -10.88 -8.48 -4.92
N GLU A 49 -10.15 -7.89 -4.00
CA GLU A 49 -9.41 -6.66 -4.23
C GLU A 49 -8.21 -6.94 -5.11
N ILE A 50 -8.19 -6.33 -6.29
CA ILE A 50 -7.06 -6.44 -7.20
C ILE A 50 -6.08 -5.32 -6.87
N PRO A 51 -4.85 -5.64 -6.42
CA PRO A 51 -3.86 -4.62 -6.20
C PRO A 51 -3.53 -3.90 -7.49
N GLU A 52 -3.32 -2.59 -7.38
CA GLU A 52 -2.74 -1.83 -8.46
C GLU A 52 -1.26 -2.20 -8.58
N TRP A 53 -0.95 -2.96 -9.62
CA TRP A 53 0.41 -3.21 -10.06
C TRP A 53 0.73 -2.22 -11.17
N ASP A 54 1.52 -1.21 -10.84
CA ASP A 54 2.16 -0.43 -11.88
C ASP A 54 3.22 -1.32 -12.53
N SER A 55 3.00 -1.69 -13.79
CA SER A 55 3.95 -2.46 -14.59
C SER A 55 5.18 -1.64 -14.99
N THR A 56 5.27 -0.36 -14.61
CA THR A 56 6.53 0.38 -14.71
C THR A 56 7.58 -0.31 -13.86
N SER A 57 8.76 -0.51 -14.42
CA SER A 57 9.92 -1.08 -13.72
C SER A 57 10.45 -0.14 -12.61
N GLY A 58 9.77 0.96 -12.32
CA GLY A 58 10.35 2.09 -11.58
C GLY A 58 11.48 2.80 -12.35
N ASP A 59 12.03 2.18 -13.38
CA ASP A 59 13.02 2.74 -14.31
C ASP A 59 12.58 4.08 -14.88
N GLU A 60 11.31 4.25 -15.25
CA GLU A 60 10.79 5.53 -15.76
C GLU A 60 10.91 6.64 -14.71
N LYS A 61 10.54 6.38 -13.46
CA LYS A 61 10.65 7.34 -12.35
C LYS A 61 12.10 7.61 -11.97
N ILE A 62 12.97 6.60 -12.01
CA ILE A 62 14.41 6.76 -11.78
C ILE A 62 15.03 7.65 -12.88
N ARG A 63 14.61 7.45 -14.14
CA ARG A 63 15.01 8.30 -15.29
C ARG A 63 14.49 9.73 -15.17
N GLU A 64 13.25 9.95 -14.72
CA GLU A 64 12.69 11.28 -14.48
C GLU A 64 13.49 12.08 -13.45
N LYS A 65 14.05 11.40 -12.43
CA LYS A 65 14.98 12.00 -11.46
C LYS A 65 16.40 12.19 -12.01
N GLY A 66 16.64 11.94 -13.30
CA GLY A 66 17.93 12.13 -13.97
C GLY A 66 18.95 11.03 -13.69
N VAL A 67 18.54 9.90 -13.11
CA VAL A 67 19.42 8.81 -12.70
C VAL A 67 19.27 7.62 -13.66
N SER A 68 20.36 6.92 -13.96
CA SER A 68 20.31 5.69 -14.75
C SER A 68 19.78 4.54 -13.89
N PRO A 69 18.64 3.90 -14.26
CA PRO A 69 18.10 2.78 -13.50
C PRO A 69 19.08 1.62 -13.39
N PHE A 70 19.85 1.36 -14.45
CA PHE A 70 20.86 0.31 -14.45
C PHE A 70 21.98 0.58 -13.43
N GLN A 71 22.45 1.83 -13.32
CA GLN A 71 23.48 2.19 -12.34
C GLN A 71 22.92 2.18 -10.91
N TYR A 72 21.66 2.58 -10.74
CA TYR A 72 20.98 2.61 -9.45
C TYR A 72 20.68 1.21 -8.90
N THR A 73 20.28 0.29 -9.78
CA THR A 73 19.84 -1.08 -9.43
C THR A 73 20.92 -2.14 -9.61
N GLY A 74 22.09 -1.77 -10.13
CA GLY A 74 23.16 -2.71 -10.46
C GLY A 74 22.79 -3.69 -11.57
N GLY A 75 21.86 -3.33 -12.47
CA GLY A 75 21.42 -4.17 -13.59
C GLY A 75 20.33 -5.19 -13.25
N LEU A 76 19.79 -5.16 -12.03
CA LEU A 76 18.58 -5.90 -11.69
C LEU A 76 17.37 -5.13 -12.19
N ARG A 77 16.41 -5.81 -12.84
CA ARG A 77 15.11 -5.19 -13.12
C ARG A 77 14.45 -4.90 -11.78
N TYR A 78 14.34 -3.62 -11.46
CA TYR A 78 13.55 -3.21 -10.33
C TYR A 78 12.08 -3.40 -10.70
N ALA A 79 11.36 -4.10 -9.86
CA ALA A 79 9.93 -4.25 -9.96
C ALA A 79 9.47 -3.96 -8.54
N TYR A 80 9.22 -2.69 -8.25
CA TYR A 80 8.98 -2.25 -6.88
C TYR A 80 7.72 -2.95 -6.37
N PRO A 81 7.80 -3.86 -5.39
CA PRO A 81 6.59 -4.40 -4.80
C PRO A 81 5.95 -3.28 -4.00
N TRP A 82 4.89 -2.70 -4.54
CA TRP A 82 3.93 -1.94 -3.77
C TRP A 82 3.42 -2.86 -2.66
N ASN A 83 3.86 -2.62 -1.43
CA ASN A 83 3.49 -3.43 -0.28
C ASN A 83 2.19 -2.85 0.32
N PRO A 84 1.10 -3.64 0.40
CA PRO A 84 -0.15 -3.23 0.99
C PRO A 84 0.03 -3.17 2.50
N VAL A 85 0.13 -1.95 3.00
CA VAL A 85 0.22 -1.70 4.43
C VAL A 85 -1.17 -1.37 4.94
N SER A 86 -1.63 -2.14 5.92
CA SER A 86 -2.85 -1.86 6.67
C SER A 86 -2.46 -1.32 8.04
N ILE A 87 -2.92 -0.10 8.35
CA ILE A 87 -2.58 0.59 9.58
C ILE A 87 -3.85 0.86 10.37
N THR A 88 -3.85 0.47 11.65
CA THR A 88 -4.82 0.94 12.64
C THR A 88 -4.28 2.19 13.30
N LEU A 89 -5.06 3.28 13.25
CA LEU A 89 -4.67 4.55 13.84
C LEU A 89 -5.05 4.59 15.31
N THR A 90 -4.08 4.97 16.15
CA THR A 90 -4.33 5.24 17.58
C THR A 90 -3.96 6.66 17.94
N ASP A 91 -4.66 7.24 18.91
CA ASP A 91 -4.33 8.55 19.48
C ASP A 91 -2.98 8.50 20.22
N SER A 92 -2.55 9.65 20.76
CA SER A 92 -1.30 9.74 21.54
C SER A 92 -1.27 8.85 22.79
N ASP A 93 -2.44 8.47 23.30
CA ASP A 93 -2.62 7.64 24.49
C ASP A 93 -2.77 6.15 24.14
N GLY A 94 -2.84 5.81 22.85
CA GLY A 94 -2.95 4.45 22.34
C GLY A 94 -4.39 3.96 22.17
N ASN A 95 -5.40 4.83 22.29
CA ASN A 95 -6.78 4.46 22.01
C ASN A 95 -7.06 4.49 20.51
N GLN A 96 -7.87 3.55 20.03
CA GLN A 96 -8.27 3.51 18.63
C GLN A 96 -9.05 4.78 18.25
N ILE A 97 -8.69 5.38 17.12
CA ILE A 97 -9.36 6.58 16.62
C ILE A 97 -10.63 6.16 15.87
N GLU A 98 -11.75 6.82 16.17
CA GLU A 98 -13.00 6.64 15.42
C GLU A 98 -12.93 7.29 14.02
N ASP A 99 -13.84 6.91 13.13
CA ASP A 99 -13.91 7.53 11.80
C ASP A 99 -14.13 9.05 11.90
N PHE A 100 -13.49 9.79 11.02
CA PHE A 100 -13.53 11.25 11.01
C PHE A 100 -14.87 11.75 10.43
N GLN A 101 -15.49 12.71 11.11
CA GLN A 101 -16.69 13.38 10.58
C GLN A 101 -16.43 14.09 9.25
N GLU A 102 -15.22 14.64 9.08
CA GLU A 102 -14.76 15.29 7.86
C GLU A 102 -13.46 14.63 7.38
N SER A 103 -13.31 14.50 6.06
CA SER A 103 -12.11 13.93 5.44
C SER A 103 -10.89 14.81 5.73
N ARG A 104 -9.78 14.19 6.14
CA ARG A 104 -8.54 14.89 6.50
C ARG A 104 -7.42 14.56 5.52
N PRO A 105 -6.53 15.51 5.21
CA PRO A 105 -5.36 15.20 4.41
C PRO A 105 -4.38 14.33 5.19
N PHE A 106 -3.85 13.30 4.53
CA PHE A 106 -2.75 12.49 5.03
C PHE A 106 -1.55 12.57 4.08
N LYS A 107 -0.38 12.27 4.63
CA LYS A 107 0.85 12.08 3.87
C LYS A 107 1.62 10.86 4.37
N VAL A 108 2.33 10.22 3.44
CA VAL A 108 3.39 9.27 3.74
C VAL A 108 4.70 9.85 3.25
N PHE A 109 5.72 9.83 4.11
CA PHE A 109 7.05 10.34 3.87
C PHE A 109 8.05 9.19 3.88
N SER A 110 9.13 9.29 3.10
CA SER A 110 10.29 8.43 3.31
C SER A 110 11.06 8.89 4.55
N ARG A 111 11.41 7.98 5.45
CA ARG A 111 12.30 8.28 6.58
C ARG A 111 13.72 8.61 6.13
N HIS A 112 14.14 8.08 4.98
CA HIS A 112 15.49 8.27 4.44
C HIS A 112 15.68 9.63 3.80
N THR A 113 14.71 10.09 3.02
CA THR A 113 14.82 11.34 2.24
C THR A 113 13.95 12.48 2.75
N GLY A 114 12.93 12.18 3.57
CA GLY A 114 11.89 13.15 3.96
C GLY A 114 10.90 13.50 2.85
N GLU A 115 11.07 12.96 1.63
CA GLU A 115 10.19 13.24 0.50
C GLU A 115 8.79 12.66 0.73
N VAL A 116 7.77 13.38 0.27
CA VAL A 116 6.39 12.88 0.21
C VAL A 116 6.29 11.82 -0.88
N ILE A 117 5.89 10.62 -0.48
CA ILE A 117 5.73 9.46 -1.35
C ILE A 117 4.26 9.31 -1.77
N ILE A 118 3.35 9.60 -0.84
CA ILE A 118 1.90 9.51 -1.04
C ILE A 118 1.24 10.69 -0.33
N GLU A 119 0.25 11.28 -0.98
CA GLU A 119 -0.68 12.23 -0.39
C GLU A 119 -2.12 11.83 -0.74
N GLY A 120 -3.06 12.12 0.16
CA GLY A 120 -4.46 11.79 -0.08
C GLY A 120 -5.37 12.31 1.01
N GLN A 121 -6.61 11.82 0.99
CA GLN A 121 -7.65 12.16 1.96
C GLN A 121 -8.09 10.89 2.70
N ILE A 122 -8.28 10.97 4.01
CA ILE A 122 -8.73 9.88 4.86
C ILE A 122 -9.97 10.29 5.66
N GLN A 123 -10.98 9.42 5.66
CA GLN A 123 -12.17 9.56 6.48
C GLN A 123 -12.37 8.39 7.46
N SER A 124 -12.02 7.16 7.07
CA SER A 124 -12.07 6.02 7.99
C SER A 124 -10.72 5.79 8.67
N ALA A 125 -10.73 5.71 10.00
CA ALA A 125 -9.55 5.47 10.82
C ALA A 125 -9.32 3.97 11.14
N ASN A 126 -10.34 3.14 10.89
CA ASN A 126 -10.36 1.72 11.24
C ASN A 126 -9.65 0.83 10.21
N GLU A 127 -9.59 1.23 8.94
CA GLU A 127 -8.94 0.44 7.90
C GLU A 127 -8.31 1.34 6.85
N PHE A 128 -7.14 1.89 7.19
CA PHE A 128 -6.34 2.64 6.24
C PHE A 128 -5.38 1.70 5.50
N ARG A 129 -5.53 1.64 4.17
CA ARG A 129 -4.70 0.80 3.31
C ARG A 129 -3.95 1.67 2.31
N VAL A 130 -2.63 1.52 2.28
CA VAL A 130 -1.77 2.21 1.32
C VAL A 130 -0.79 1.25 0.70
N LEU A 131 -0.40 1.57 -0.52
CA LEU A 131 0.64 0.85 -1.25
C LEU A 131 1.96 1.58 -1.06
N LEU A 132 2.89 1.02 -0.29
CA LEU A 132 4.21 1.60 -0.07
C LEU A 132 5.27 0.96 -0.96
N PRO A 133 6.20 1.73 -1.53
CA PRO A 133 7.30 1.16 -2.26
C PRO A 133 8.33 0.64 -1.25
N GLY A 134 8.25 -0.63 -0.84
CA GLY A 134 9.29 -1.27 -0.01
C GLY A 134 8.85 -1.66 1.40
N ASP A 135 9.78 -1.61 2.37
CA ASP A 135 9.50 -1.94 3.76
C ASP A 135 8.70 -0.82 4.42
N GLU A 136 7.62 -1.15 5.13
CA GLU A 136 6.80 -0.17 5.84
C GLU A 136 7.57 0.65 6.88
N ASN A 137 8.66 0.11 7.42
CA ASN A 137 9.54 0.79 8.36
C ASN A 137 10.37 1.90 7.72
N ASP A 138 10.52 1.91 6.39
CA ASP A 138 11.20 2.97 5.65
C ASP A 138 10.34 4.24 5.51
N PHE A 139 9.10 4.20 6.00
CA PHE A 139 8.13 5.26 5.83
C PHE A 139 7.62 5.81 7.16
N GLU A 140 7.18 7.05 7.11
CA GLU A 140 6.53 7.77 8.20
C GLU A 140 5.18 8.27 7.70
N PHE A 141 4.16 8.14 8.53
CA PHE A 141 2.81 8.59 8.23
C PHE A 141 2.48 9.86 9.02
N GLY A 142 1.59 10.69 8.48
CA GLY A 142 1.03 11.83 9.22
C GLY A 142 -0.33 12.24 8.70
N ILE A 143 -1.25 12.61 9.61
CA ILE A 143 -2.55 13.20 9.31
C ILE A 143 -2.57 14.63 9.80
N LYS A 144 -3.02 15.55 8.96
CA LYS A 144 -3.04 16.97 9.31
C LYS A 144 -3.87 17.21 10.57
N ASP A 145 -3.33 18.04 11.46
CA ASP A 145 -3.92 18.43 12.74
C ASP A 145 -4.24 17.24 13.67
N LEU A 146 -3.51 16.12 13.52
CA LEU A 146 -3.70 14.94 14.35
C LEU A 146 -2.36 14.23 14.61
N PRO A 147 -1.76 14.37 15.80
CA PRO A 147 -0.65 13.53 16.22
C PRO A 147 -1.15 12.11 16.48
N LEU A 148 -0.47 11.12 15.91
CA LEU A 148 -0.91 9.72 15.93
C LEU A 148 0.15 8.84 16.58
N LYS A 149 -0.24 7.75 17.22
CA LYS A 149 0.67 6.62 17.42
C LYS A 149 0.36 5.49 16.44
N ILE A 150 1.40 4.96 15.82
CA ILE A 150 1.32 3.75 14.99
C ILE A 150 2.35 2.77 15.56
N LYS A 151 1.89 1.59 15.97
CA LYS A 151 2.74 0.56 16.62
C LYS A 151 3.57 1.10 17.81
N GLY A 152 3.06 2.11 18.50
CA GLY A 152 3.72 2.75 19.65
C GLY A 152 4.68 3.90 19.31
N GLU A 153 4.98 4.15 18.04
CA GLU A 153 5.78 5.31 17.60
C GLU A 153 4.88 6.52 17.33
N LEU A 154 5.34 7.72 17.69
CA LEU A 154 4.63 8.97 17.42
C LEU A 154 4.87 9.41 15.97
N HIS A 155 3.80 9.76 15.28
CA HIS A 155 3.74 10.12 13.87
C HIS A 155 3.08 11.49 13.73
N LEU A 156 3.75 12.42 13.04
CA LEU A 156 3.33 13.81 12.89
C LEU A 156 3.17 14.18 11.41
N TYR A 157 2.18 15.01 11.12
CA TYR A 157 2.04 15.61 9.80
C TYR A 157 3.12 16.66 9.57
N ARG A 158 3.87 16.53 8.48
CA ARG A 158 4.85 17.52 8.04
C ARG A 158 4.24 18.37 6.92
N GLU A 159 4.23 19.69 7.16
CA GLU A 159 4.03 20.65 6.07
C GLU A 159 5.31 20.68 5.23
N ASN A 160 5.19 20.92 3.91
CA ASN A 160 6.39 21.04 3.08
C ASN A 160 7.09 22.35 3.49
N GLU A 161 8.31 22.29 4.01
CA GLU A 161 9.17 23.47 4.05
C GLU A 161 9.50 23.83 2.60
N GLN A 162 9.19 25.07 2.22
CA GLN A 162 9.42 25.64 0.89
C GLN A 162 10.91 25.73 0.54
#